data_AF-A0A963XNE8-F1
#
_entry.id   AF-A0A963XNE8-F1
#
_cell.length_a   1.000
_cell.length_b   1.000
_cell.length_c   1.000
_cell.angle_alpha   90.00
_cell.angle_beta   90.00
_cell.angle_gamma   90.00
#
_symmetry.space_group_name_H-M   'P 1'
#
loop_
_entity.id
_entity.type
_entity.pdbx_description
1 polymer ?
#
loop_
_entity_poly.entity_id
_entity_poly.type
_entity_poly.pdbx_seq_one_letter_code
_entity_poly.pdbx_strand_id
1 'polypeptide(L)' 'AIAALPRLKVVWMQIGVENAEAAALADARGLRVVQDRCPKIEYQRLYGELRMGGFSTGVISSKL' A
#
# COMPACT_ATOMS: atom_id res chain seq x y z
N ALA A 1 8.76 -13.01 12.97
CA ALA A 1 8.77 -11.92 11.97
C ALA A 1 8.63 -10.54 12.63
N ILE A 2 7.45 -10.14 13.15
CA ILE A 2 7.23 -8.78 13.72
C ILE A 2 8.24 -8.41 14.81
N ALA A 3 8.53 -9.32 15.75
CA ALA A 3 9.48 -9.08 16.83
C ALA A 3 10.93 -8.78 16.35
N ALA A 4 11.29 -9.17 15.12
CA ALA A 4 12.61 -8.89 14.57
C ALA A 4 12.75 -7.45 14.02
N LEU A 5 11.65 -6.70 13.94
CA LEU A 5 11.60 -5.34 13.37
C LEU A 5 11.13 -4.35 14.45
N PRO A 6 12.02 -3.87 15.34
CA PRO A 6 11.64 -3.06 16.50
C PRO A 6 11.08 -1.68 16.15
N ARG A 7 11.25 -1.22 14.89
CA ARG A 7 10.71 0.04 14.38
C ARG A 7 9.59 -0.16 13.35
N LEU A 8 9.04 -1.38 13.24
CA LEU A 8 7.91 -1.64 12.35
C LEU A 8 6.72 -0.79 12.80
N LYS A 9 6.07 -0.11 11.84
CA LYS A 9 4.92 0.77 12.11
C LYS A 9 3.66 0.31 11.40
N VAL A 10 3.82 -0.31 10.23
CA VAL A 10 2.73 -0.69 9.33
C VAL A 10 3.06 -2.03 8.70
N VAL A 11 2.08 -2.92 8.64
CA VAL A 11 2.09 -4.12 7.80
C VAL A 11 1.20 -3.84 6.61
N TRP A 12 1.73 -4.01 5.40
CA TRP A 12 1.00 -3.79 4.15
C TRP A 12 0.91 -5.11 3.37
N MET A 13 -0.29 -5.66 3.28
CA MET A 13 -0.56 -6.85 2.49
C MET A 13 -1.04 -6.43 1.10
N GLN A 14 -0.40 -6.99 0.08
CA GLN A 14 -0.65 -6.62 -1.31
C GLN A 14 -2.04 -7.08 -1.77
N ILE A 15 -2.51 -6.57 -2.91
CA ILE A 15 -3.72 -7.05 -3.57
C ILE A 15 -3.70 -8.59 -3.64
N GLY A 16 -4.82 -9.19 -3.27
CA GLY A 16 -5.02 -10.63 -3.18
C GLY A 16 -4.43 -11.28 -1.92
N VAL A 17 -3.83 -10.50 -1.01
CA VAL A 17 -3.29 -10.99 0.26
C VAL A 17 -4.08 -10.41 1.43
N GLU A 18 -4.79 -11.29 2.11
CA GLU A 18 -5.55 -11.00 3.32
C GLU A 18 -5.37 -12.13 4.33
N ASN A 19 -5.26 -11.79 5.61
CA ASN A 19 -5.21 -12.78 6.68
C ASN A 19 -5.68 -12.17 8.00
N ALA A 20 -6.86 -12.59 8.45
CA ALA A 20 -7.49 -12.08 9.68
C ALA A 20 -6.65 -12.35 10.94
N GLU A 21 -6.02 -13.52 11.05
CA GLU A 21 -5.20 -13.86 12.22
C GLU A 21 -3.93 -12.99 12.28
N ALA A 22 -3.25 -12.82 11.15
CA ALA A 22 -2.06 -11.98 11.06
C ALA A 22 -2.38 -10.51 11.30
N ALA A 23 -3.53 -10.02 10.82
CA ALA A 23 -4.00 -8.67 11.08
C ALA A 23 -4.27 -8.46 12.58
N ALA A 24 -5.02 -9.35 13.22
CA ALA A 24 -5.29 -9.28 14.65
C ALA A 24 -4.00 -9.33 15.50
N LEU A 25 -3.03 -10.17 15.11
CA LEU A 25 -1.74 -10.24 15.78
C LEU A 25 -0.94 -8.93 15.67
N ALA A 26 -1.00 -8.26 14.51
CA ALA A 26 -0.32 -6.99 14.30
C ALA A 26 -1.03 -5.84 15.04
N ASP A 27 -2.36 -5.80 15.00
CA ASP A 27 -3.18 -4.82 15.73
C ASP A 27 -2.98 -4.93 17.24
N ALA A 28 -2.96 -6.16 17.79
CA ALA A 28 -2.69 -6.41 19.21
C ALA A 28 -1.30 -5.92 19.67
N ARG A 29 -0.37 -5.70 18.73
CA ARG A 29 0.95 -5.11 18.98
C ARG A 29 1.02 -3.62 18.65
N GLY A 30 -0.11 -2.97 18.37
CA GLY A 30 -0.19 -1.54 18.07
C GLY A 30 0.35 -1.16 16.69
N LEU A 31 0.51 -2.13 15.77
CA LEU A 31 0.87 -1.87 14.39
C LEU A 31 -0.38 -1.49 13.59
N ARG A 32 -0.21 -0.69 12.54
CA ARG A 32 -1.28 -0.47 11.56
C ARG A 32 -1.25 -1.58 10.51
N VAL A 33 -2.42 -2.06 10.11
CA VAL A 33 -2.54 -3.08 9.06
C VAL A 33 -3.31 -2.51 7.87
N VAL A 34 -2.74 -2.68 6.67
CA VAL A 34 -3.42 -2.45 5.39
C VAL A 34 -3.48 -3.78 4.67
N GLN A 35 -4.67 -4.22 4.25
CA GLN A 35 -4.88 -5.50 3.56
C GLN A 35 -5.51 -5.28 2.18
N ASP A 36 -5.19 -6.17 1.24
CA ASP A 36 -5.70 -6.15 -0.14
C ASP A 36 -5.53 -4.79 -0.85
N ARG A 37 -4.35 -4.18 -0.76
CA ARG A 37 -4.08 -2.90 -1.43
C ARG A 37 -2.76 -2.87 -2.16
N CYS A 38 -2.74 -2.15 -3.28
CA CYS A 38 -1.51 -1.84 -4.01
C CYS A 38 -0.99 -0.47 -3.57
N PRO A 39 0.26 -0.36 -3.04
CA PRO A 39 0.86 0.93 -2.73
C PRO A 39 0.86 1.87 -3.92
N LYS A 40 1.10 1.36 -5.13
CA LYS A 40 1.02 2.18 -6.35
C LYS A 40 -0.39 2.77 -6.48
N ILE A 41 -1.43 1.93 -6.55
CA ILE A 41 -2.82 2.40 -6.72
C ILE A 41 -3.23 3.37 -5.60
N GLU A 42 -2.90 3.08 -4.34
CA GLU A 42 -3.23 3.97 -3.22
C GLU A 42 -2.46 5.29 -3.28
N TYR A 43 -1.19 5.27 -3.66
CA TYR A 43 -0.42 6.49 -3.85
C TYR A 43 -1.04 7.34 -4.98
N GLN A 44 -1.50 6.71 -6.06
CA GLN A 44 -2.19 7.40 -7.14
C GLN A 44 -3.52 8.01 -6.70
N ARG A 45 -4.32 7.27 -5.92
CA ARG A 45 -5.58 7.75 -5.36
C ARG A 45 -5.38 8.93 -4.41
N LEU A 46 -4.29 8.93 -3.63
CA LEU A 46 -4.01 9.94 -2.62
C LEU A 46 -3.29 11.18 -3.18
N TYR A 47 -2.43 11.01 -4.18
CA TYR A 47 -1.51 12.07 -4.65
C TYR A 47 -1.60 12.38 -6.15
N GLY A 48 -2.32 11.58 -6.95
CA GLY A 48 -2.63 11.91 -8.36
C GLY A 48 -1.46 11.85 -9.35
N GLU A 49 -0.38 11.11 -9.08
CA GLU A 49 0.80 11.03 -9.96
C GLU A 49 0.52 10.53 -11.41
N LEU A 50 -0.43 9.61 -11.62
CA LEU A 50 -0.82 9.09 -12.93
C LEU A 50 -1.57 10.15 -13.73
N ARG A 51 -2.25 11.08 -13.03
CA ARG A 51 -2.83 12.26 -13.67
C ARG A 51 -1.72 13.09 -14.34
N MET A 52 -0.56 13.22 -13.68
CA MET A 52 0.61 13.92 -14.22
C MET A 52 1.24 13.15 -15.40
N GLY A 53 1.15 11.82 -15.41
CA GLY A 53 1.59 10.97 -16.52
C GLY A 53 0.67 10.96 -17.74
N GLY A 54 -0.36 11.81 -17.79
CA GLY A 54 -1.27 11.93 -18.94
C GLY A 54 -2.31 10.81 -19.07
N PHE A 55 -2.43 9.93 -18.07
CA PHE A 55 -3.41 8.84 -18.08
C PHE A 55 -4.86 9.36 -18.06
N SER A 56 -5.11 10.52 -17.43
CA SER A 56 -6.44 11.14 -17.39
C SER A 56 -6.76 11.97 -18.63
N THR A 57 -5.76 12.36 -19.42
CA THR A 57 -5.95 13.10 -20.68
C THR A 57 -5.98 12.19 -21.90
N GLY A 58 -5.68 10.90 -21.74
CA GLY A 58 -5.57 9.93 -22.84
C GLY A 58 -4.27 10.06 -23.63
N VAL A 59 -3.39 11.00 -23.27
CA VAL A 59 -2.09 11.23 -23.93
C VAL A 59 -0.99 10.76 -22.99
N ILE A 60 -0.56 9.51 -23.16
CA ILE A 60 0.50 8.90 -22.36
C ILE A 60 1.83 9.04 -23.14
N SER A 61 2.82 9.68 -22.52
CA SER A 61 4.17 9.83 -23.08
C SER A 61 5.19 9.06 -22.24
N SER A 62 6.11 8.37 -22.90
CA SER A 62 7.27 7.74 -22.25
C SER A 62 8.57 8.55 -22.42
N LYS A 63 8.49 9.75 -22.99
CA LYS A 63 9.63 10.66 -23.08
C LYS A 63 9.77 11.37 -21.73
N LEU A 64 10.96 11.27 -21.12
CA LEU A 64 11.37 12.05 -19.96
C LEU A 64 11.37 13.55 -20.30
#